data_AF-A0A7C5ZH24-F1
#
_entry.id   AF-A0A7C5ZH24-F1
#
_cell.length_a   1.000
_cell.length_b   1.000
_cell.length_c   1.000
_cell.angle_alpha   90.00
_cell.angle_beta   90.00
_cell.angle_gamma   90.00
#
_symmetry.space_group_name_H-M   'P 1'
#
loop_
_entity.id
_entity.type
_entity.pdbx_description
1 polymer ?
#
loop_
_entity_poly.entity_id
_entity_poly.type
_entity_poly.pdbx_seq_one_letter_code
_entity_poly.pdbx_strand_id
1 'polypeptide(L)'
;AAVVCYGSAPKDQAELSRIQCPVIGFYGGNDNRVNATLDDTTAGMTRAGKTFIKHIYEGAGHGFLRQQSGQDGANLKASQQAWEQTLAFLNQHLK
;
A
#
# COMPACT_ATOMS: atom_id res chain seq x y z
N ALA A 1 11.78 -4.49 -6.05
CA ALA A 1 10.46 -4.46 -5.40
C ALA A 1 10.29 -3.10 -4.71
N ALA A 2 9.07 -2.59 -4.59
CA ALA A 2 8.78 -1.34 -3.88
C ALA A 2 7.62 -1.50 -2.89
N VAL A 3 7.68 -0.73 -1.80
CA VAL A 3 6.69 -0.76 -0.71
C VAL A 3 6.13 0.64 -0.53
N VAL A 4 4.80 0.76 -0.56
CA VAL A 4 4.07 2.02 -0.36
C VAL A 4 3.37 1.99 0.98
N CYS A 5 3.64 3.00 1.81
CA CYS A 5 2.95 3.21 3.07
C CYS A 5 1.97 4.37 2.89
N TYR A 6 0.66 4.09 2.84
CA TYR A 6 -0.44 5.08 2.86
C TYR A 6 -0.28 6.25 1.86
N GLY A 7 0.27 5.99 0.67
CA GLY A 7 0.51 7.00 -0.37
C GLY A 7 -0.42 6.87 -1.58
N SER A 8 -0.72 7.98 -2.25
CA SER A 8 -1.43 7.99 -3.54
C SER A 8 -0.47 7.76 -4.70
N ALA A 9 -0.94 7.11 -5.76
CA ALA A 9 -0.17 6.96 -7.00
C ALA A 9 -0.33 8.17 -7.93
N PRO A 10 0.58 8.35 -8.90
CA PRO A 10 0.37 9.25 -10.02
C PRO A 10 -0.89 8.93 -10.82
N LYS A 11 -1.53 9.96 -11.36
CA LYS A 11 -2.69 9.79 -12.26
C LYS A 11 -2.29 9.56 -13.71
N ASP A 12 -1.09 9.98 -14.10
CA ASP A 12 -0.60 9.85 -15.46
C ASP A 12 -0.21 8.39 -15.76
N GLN A 13 -0.83 7.82 -16.79
CA GLN A 13 -0.57 6.47 -17.26
C GLN A 13 0.87 6.31 -17.76
N ALA A 14 1.50 7.37 -18.29
CA ALA A 14 2.89 7.36 -18.71
C ALA A 14 3.83 7.18 -17.50
N GLU A 15 3.52 7.81 -16.37
CA GLU A 15 4.30 7.63 -15.13
C GLU A 15 4.15 6.22 -14.55
N LEU A 16 2.93 5.68 -14.51
CA LEU A 16 2.69 4.30 -14.05
C LEU A 16 3.43 3.27 -14.92
N SER A 17 3.49 3.51 -16.23
CA SER A 17 4.19 2.64 -17.18
C SER A 17 5.71 2.57 -16.94
N ARG A 18 6.29 3.59 -16.30
CA ARG A 18 7.71 3.64 -15.97
C ARG A 18 8.09 2.76 -14.78
N ILE A 19 7.13 2.26 -13.99
CA ILE A 19 7.41 1.39 -12.85
C ILE A 19 8.05 0.08 -13.34
N GLN A 20 9.23 -0.26 -12.82
CA GLN A 20 10.03 -1.42 -13.28
C GLN A 20 9.99 -2.61 -12.32
N CYS A 21 9.26 -2.52 -11.20
CA CYS A 21 9.26 -3.56 -10.19
C CYS A 21 7.86 -3.76 -9.59
N PRO A 22 7.58 -4.93 -9.00
CA PRO A 22 6.30 -5.14 -8.32
C PRO A 22 6.19 -4.21 -7.12
N VAL A 23 4.97 -3.73 -6.87
CA VAL A 23 4.64 -2.79 -5.80
C VAL A 23 3.64 -3.44 -4.84
N ILE A 24 3.91 -3.36 -3.55
CA ILE A 24 2.94 -3.65 -2.48
C ILE A 24 2.58 -2.36 -1.74
N GLY A 25 1.30 -2.15 -1.45
CA GLY A 25 0.78 -0.97 -0.78
C GLY A 25 -0.05 -1.30 0.45
N PHE A 26 0.16 -0.53 1.52
CA PHE A 26 -0.46 -0.72 2.82
C PHE A 26 -1.27 0.50 3.24
N TYR A 27 -2.57 0.32 3.49
CA TYR A 27 -3.53 1.40 3.68
C TYR A 27 -4.36 1.20 4.95
N GLY A 28 -4.67 2.29 5.65
CA GLY A 28 -5.60 2.26 6.77
C GLY A 28 -7.04 2.28 6.27
N GLY A 29 -7.92 1.44 6.81
CA GLY A 29 -9.34 1.40 6.46
C GLY A 29 -10.06 2.72 6.73
N ASN A 30 -9.63 3.48 7.74
CA ASN A 30 -10.20 4.78 8.10
C ASN A 30 -9.58 5.95 7.30
N ASP A 31 -8.66 5.69 6.38
CA ASP A 31 -8.04 6.70 5.50
C ASP A 31 -8.78 6.85 4.17
N ASN A 32 -10.02 7.34 4.23
CA ASN A 32 -10.90 7.47 3.06
C ASN A 32 -10.29 8.34 1.94
N ARG A 33 -9.48 9.33 2.30
CA ARG A 33 -8.84 10.24 1.32
C ARG A 33 -7.89 9.47 0.40
N VAL A 34 -7.10 8.55 0.93
CA VAL A 34 -6.20 7.71 0.13
C VAL A 34 -6.97 6.55 -0.50
N ASN A 35 -7.88 5.92 0.26
CA ASN A 35 -8.64 4.76 -0.21
C ASN A 35 -9.48 5.07 -1.47
N ALA A 36 -10.03 6.29 -1.57
CA ALA A 36 -10.75 6.76 -2.77
C ALA A 36 -9.90 6.76 -4.06
N THR A 37 -8.56 6.69 -3.96
CA THR A 37 -7.66 6.67 -5.12
C THR A 37 -7.21 5.27 -5.53
N LEU A 38 -7.52 4.25 -4.73
CA LEU A 38 -6.92 2.91 -4.89
C LEU A 38 -7.47 2.15 -6.09
N ASP A 39 -8.73 2.37 -6.44
CA ASP A 39 -9.33 1.68 -7.59
C ASP A 39 -8.78 2.20 -8.91
N ASP A 40 -8.63 3.53 -9.03
CA ASP A 40 -7.93 4.15 -10.16
C ASP A 40 -6.47 3.69 -10.24
N THR A 41 -5.79 3.60 -9.09
CA THR A 41 -4.41 3.10 -9.03
C THR A 41 -4.32 1.66 -9.50
N THR A 42 -5.19 0.77 -9.01
CA THR A 42 -5.24 -0.64 -9.41
C THR A 42 -5.51 -0.75 -10.92
N ALA A 43 -6.52 -0.05 -11.44
CA ALA A 43 -6.85 -0.06 -12.86
C ALA A 43 -5.70 0.48 -13.73
N GLY A 44 -5.06 1.58 -13.32
CA GLY A 44 -3.92 2.16 -14.01
C GLY A 44 -2.70 1.23 -14.07
N MET A 45 -2.39 0.57 -12.95
CA MET A 45 -1.32 -0.42 -12.88
C MET A 45 -1.62 -1.64 -13.76
N THR A 46 -2.86 -2.15 -13.74
CA THR A 46 -3.30 -3.24 -14.61
C THR A 46 -3.17 -2.87 -16.10
N ARG A 47 -3.62 -1.67 -16.49
CA ARG A 47 -3.47 -1.17 -17.88
C ARG A 47 -2.01 -1.04 -18.31
N ALA A 48 -1.12 -0.67 -17.39
CA ALA A 48 0.33 -0.60 -17.64
C ALA A 48 1.04 -1.97 -17.62
N GLY A 49 0.30 -3.08 -17.39
CA GLY A 49 0.89 -4.41 -17.23
C GLY A 49 1.80 -4.52 -16.00
N LYS A 50 1.52 -3.75 -14.93
CA LYS A 50 2.31 -3.71 -13.70
C LYS A 50 1.62 -4.44 -12.57
N THR A 51 2.43 -5.04 -11.70
CA THR A 51 1.95 -5.69 -10.48
C THR A 51 1.79 -4.66 -9.36
N PHE A 52 0.56 -4.54 -8.86
CA PHE A 52 0.24 -3.77 -7.66
C PHE A 52 -0.65 -4.59 -6.72
N ILE A 53 -0.15 -4.88 -5.52
CA ILE A 53 -0.87 -5.57 -4.46
C ILE A 53 -1.25 -4.52 -3.41
N LYS A 54 -2.52 -4.44 -3.03
CA LYS A 54 -3.00 -3.53 -1.98
C LYS A 54 -3.57 -4.29 -0.79
N HIS A 55 -3.22 -3.86 0.41
CA HIS A 55 -3.84 -4.30 1.66
C HIS A 55 -4.47 -3.10 2.36
N ILE A 56 -5.72 -3.28 2.81
CA ILE A 56 -6.45 -2.28 3.58
C ILE A 56 -6.73 -2.89 4.95
N TYR A 57 -6.28 -2.23 6.02
CA TYR A 57 -6.44 -2.70 7.39
C TYR A 57 -7.62 -1.99 8.06
N GLU A 58 -8.69 -2.74 8.30
CA GLU A 58 -9.89 -2.24 8.96
C GLU A 58 -9.58 -1.54 10.29
N GLY A 59 -10.21 -0.38 10.53
CA GLY A 59 -10.02 0.44 11.73
C GLY A 59 -8.72 1.23 11.80
N ALA A 60 -7.68 0.85 11.05
CA ALA A 60 -6.41 1.58 11.07
C ALA A 60 -6.52 2.94 10.36
N GLY A 61 -5.80 3.94 10.87
CA GLY A 61 -5.75 5.29 10.32
C GLY A 61 -4.58 5.52 9.38
N HIS A 62 -4.52 6.72 8.82
CA HIS A 62 -3.33 7.19 8.08
C HIS A 62 -2.10 7.17 9.01
N GLY A 63 -0.94 6.75 8.49
CA GLY A 63 0.30 6.73 9.27
C GLY A 63 0.33 5.69 10.40
N PHE A 64 -0.44 4.60 10.31
CA PHE A 64 -0.50 3.57 11.36
C PHE A 64 0.87 3.00 11.75
N LEU A 65 1.81 2.88 10.81
CA LEU A 65 3.19 2.47 11.08
C LEU A 65 3.95 3.42 12.01
N ARG A 66 3.63 4.72 11.96
CA ARG A 66 4.20 5.77 12.82
C ARG A 66 3.48 5.84 14.17
N GLN A 67 2.15 5.83 14.17
CA GLN A 67 1.32 5.99 15.38
C GLN A 67 0.65 4.66 15.77
N GLN A 68 1.45 3.70 16.22
CA GLN A 68 1.00 2.33 16.45
C GLN A 68 -0.05 2.19 17.57
N SER A 69 -0.02 3.06 18.59
CA SER A 69 -0.99 3.03 19.71
C SER A 69 -2.36 3.64 19.40
N GLY A 70 -2.58 4.14 18.17
CA GLY A 70 -3.83 4.80 17.79
C GLY A 70 -4.96 3.84 17.40
N GLN A 71 -6.16 4.40 17.23
CA GLN A 71 -7.35 3.71 16.71
C GLN A 71 -7.71 2.45 17.50
N ASP A 72 -7.74 2.55 18.83
CA ASP A 72 -8.08 1.45 19.75
C ASP A 72 -7.28 0.16 19.49
N GLY A 73 -6.01 0.31 19.12
CA GLY A 73 -5.09 -0.80 18.83
C GLY A 73 -5.13 -1.31 17.39
N ALA A 74 -6.05 -0.84 16.55
CA ALA A 74 -6.10 -1.21 15.13
C ALA A 74 -4.80 -0.81 14.40
N ASN A 75 -4.18 0.31 14.76
CA ASN A 75 -2.91 0.72 14.16
C ASN A 75 -1.77 -0.25 14.50
N LEU A 76 -1.72 -0.81 15.71
CA LEU A 76 -0.70 -1.76 16.11
C LEU A 76 -0.86 -3.08 15.35
N LYS A 77 -2.10 -3.58 15.26
CA LYS A 77 -2.44 -4.77 14.48
C LYS A 77 -2.05 -4.60 13.01
N ALA A 78 -2.42 -3.48 12.40
CA ALA A 78 -2.05 -3.14 11.03
C ALA A 78 -0.52 -3.05 10.86
N SER A 79 0.19 -2.46 11.82
CA SER A 79 1.65 -2.32 11.77
C SER A 79 2.36 -3.68 11.76
N GLN A 80 1.94 -4.60 12.64
CA GLN A 80 2.49 -5.94 12.71
C GLN A 80 2.29 -6.71 11.40
N GLN A 81 1.06 -6.69 10.87
CA GLN A 81 0.72 -7.36 9.62
C GLN A 81 1.45 -6.76 8.41
N ALA A 82 1.48 -5.43 8.30
CA ALA A 82 2.17 -4.73 7.21
C ALA A 82 3.68 -5.00 7.24
N TRP A 83 4.28 -5.06 8.42
CA TRP A 83 5.70 -5.34 8.56
C TRP A 83 6.05 -6.77 8.15
N GLU A 84 5.27 -7.76 8.58
CA GLU A 84 5.44 -9.16 8.16
C GLU A 84 5.32 -9.30 6.63
N GLN A 85 4.27 -8.70 6.04
CA GLN A 85 4.03 -8.72 4.60
C GLN A 85 5.12 -7.97 3.83
N THR A 86 5.67 -6.89 4.39
CA THR A 86 6.82 -6.17 3.82
C THR A 86 8.02 -7.10 3.70
N LEU A 87 8.42 -7.74 4.80
CA LEU A 87 9.58 -8.63 4.81
C LEU A 87 9.39 -9.81 3.86
N ALA A 88 8.21 -10.43 3.86
CA ALA A 88 7.88 -11.51 2.94
C ALA A 88 8.00 -11.07 1.47
N PHE A 89 7.42 -9.93 1.11
CA PHE A 89 7.46 -9.37 -0.24
C PHE A 89 8.88 -9.04 -0.69
N LEU A 90 9.68 -8.39 0.17
CA LEU A 90 11.06 -8.06 -0.14
C LEU A 90 11.91 -9.33 -0.31
N ASN A 91 11.78 -10.32 0.58
CA ASN A 91 12.47 -11.61 0.49
C ASN A 91 12.14 -12.38 -0.79
N GLN A 92 10.91 -12.24 -1.30
CA GLN A 92 10.49 -12.86 -2.55
C GLN A 92 11.12 -12.21 -3.78
N HIS A 93 11.38 -10.89 -3.74
CA HIS A 93 11.67 -10.08 -4.92
C HIS A 93 13.07 -9.43 -4.97
N LEU A 94 13.88 -9.54 -3.92
CA LEU A 94 15.22 -8.93 -3.83
C LEU A 94 16.35 -9.95 -3.63
N LYS A 95 16.16 -11.21 -4.04
CA LYS A 95 17.23 -12.20 -4.03
C LYS A 95 18.30 -11.89 -5.07
#